data_AF-A0A515D2Z9-F1
#
_entry.id   AF-A0A515D2Z9-F1
#
_cell.length_a   1.000
_cell.length_b   1.000
_cell.length_c   1.000
_cell.angle_alpha   90.00
_cell.angle_beta   90.00
_cell.angle_gamma   90.00
#
_symmetry.space_group_name_H-M   'P 1'
#
loop_
_entity.id
_entity.type
_entity.pdbx_description
1 polymer ?
#
loop_
_entity_poly.entity_id
_entity_poly.type
_entity_poly.pdbx_seq_one_letter_code
_entity_poly.pdbx_strand_id
1 'polypeptide(L)'
;MNGVFFVRQIPITPELQVTELKNHANGFLRYNNINDLAHSGPEALTWFLNRANTLFKTNYPSALPTASLQLSYLSVFCRAEHEADSQALPVYDFLKIDIQPTGKSGYGVMFSSQMREYYRDRLENGMDTSEIPVDQAFFNSIFKQDSPKTGVLESYPVIMIPRSANEQAPSLTHTYLSSLGLDSRHVQPPASAYPFRFYFKQDLATQDPEVIAAISACGQAMFEIVRPHLYPLDQQDMPRFDMAHLTDIKWEQHNTARRWVAEHQPCVEALMALHGIRQ
;
A
#
# COMPACT_ATOMS: atom_id res chain seq x y z
N MET A 1 -12.28 -14.87 19.92
CA MET A 1 -11.97 -13.50 19.52
C MET A 1 -12.52 -13.28 18.14
N ASN A 2 -13.49 -12.39 17.98
CA ASN A 2 -13.90 -11.96 16.64
C ASN A 2 -12.74 -11.17 16.02
N GLY A 3 -12.60 -11.21 14.69
CA GLY A 3 -11.42 -10.70 14.00
C GLY A 3 -11.11 -9.23 14.34
N VAL A 4 -9.98 -9.01 15.00
CA VAL A 4 -9.41 -7.67 15.29
C VAL A 4 -9.15 -6.91 14.00
N PHE A 5 -8.73 -7.63 12.96
CA PHE A 5 -8.62 -7.09 11.61
C PHE A 5 -9.76 -7.57 10.71
N PHE A 6 -10.11 -6.71 9.76
CA PHE A 6 -10.99 -7.04 8.63
C PHE A 6 -10.60 -6.20 7.42
N VAL A 7 -11.08 -6.59 6.23
CA VAL A 7 -10.81 -5.85 4.99
C VAL A 7 -12.08 -5.21 4.44
N ARG A 8 -11.91 -4.04 3.83
CA ARG A 8 -12.89 -3.49 2.89
C ARG A 8 -12.17 -3.21 1.58
N GLN A 9 -12.91 -3.30 0.48
CA GLN A 9 -12.39 -2.91 -0.82
C GLN A 9 -13.43 -2.11 -1.59
N ILE A 10 -12.95 -1.17 -2.39
CA ILE A 10 -13.75 -0.44 -3.38
C ILE A 10 -13.08 -0.60 -4.75
N PRO A 11 -13.82 -0.95 -5.81
CA PRO A 11 -13.29 -1.01 -7.15
C PRO A 11 -12.73 0.35 -7.59
N ILE A 12 -11.63 0.34 -8.32
CA ILE A 12 -11.08 1.54 -8.94
C ILE A 12 -11.65 1.62 -10.35
N THR A 13 -12.64 2.48 -10.53
CA THR A 13 -13.23 2.80 -11.83
C THR A 13 -12.95 4.27 -12.17
N PRO A 14 -13.12 4.69 -13.44
CA PRO A 14 -13.02 6.11 -13.80
C PRO A 14 -13.92 7.02 -12.95
N GLU A 15 -15.05 6.52 -12.47
CA GLU A 15 -16.05 7.32 -11.75
C GLU A 15 -15.75 7.45 -10.25
N LEU A 16 -14.73 6.75 -9.72
CA LEU A 16 -14.42 6.73 -8.29
C LEU A 16 -14.19 8.15 -7.74
N GLN A 17 -14.98 8.54 -6.74
CA GLN A 17 -14.91 9.86 -6.13
C GLN A 17 -14.11 9.86 -4.82
N VAL A 18 -13.48 11.00 -4.50
CA VAL A 18 -12.77 11.21 -3.22
C VAL A 18 -13.72 11.01 -2.02
N THR A 19 -14.99 11.40 -2.14
CA THR A 19 -15.99 11.18 -1.08
C THR A 19 -16.22 9.71 -0.79
N GLU A 20 -16.18 8.84 -1.81
CA GLU A 20 -16.32 7.40 -1.62
C GLU A 20 -15.12 6.82 -0.88
N LEU A 21 -13.91 7.26 -1.23
CA LEU A 21 -12.69 6.86 -0.53
C LEU A 21 -12.67 7.36 0.92
N LYS A 22 -13.15 8.57 1.18
CA LYS A 22 -13.33 9.11 2.54
C LYS A 22 -14.36 8.29 3.33
N ASN A 23 -15.50 7.96 2.75
CA ASN A 23 -16.53 7.13 3.39
C ASN A 23 -16.03 5.71 3.67
N HIS A 24 -15.32 5.11 2.70
CA HIS A 24 -14.66 3.81 2.86
C HIS A 24 -13.73 3.81 4.07
N ALA A 25 -12.96 4.89 4.24
CA ALA A 25 -12.04 5.10 5.35
C ALA A 25 -12.70 5.64 6.64
N ASN A 26 -14.01 5.45 6.86
CA ASN A 26 -14.71 5.94 8.07
C ASN A 26 -14.56 7.46 8.33
N GLY A 27 -14.41 8.25 7.26
CA GLY A 27 -14.17 9.69 7.36
C GLY A 27 -12.73 10.09 7.64
N PHE A 28 -11.83 9.13 7.92
CA PHE A 28 -10.41 9.41 8.10
C PHE A 28 -9.78 9.87 6.79
N LEU A 29 -8.94 10.89 6.88
CA LEU A 29 -8.14 11.34 5.74
C LEU A 29 -7.01 10.35 5.49
N ARG A 30 -6.78 10.06 4.21
CA ARG A 30 -5.83 9.05 3.74
C ARG A 30 -4.93 9.66 2.68
N TYR A 31 -3.63 9.74 2.94
CA TYR A 31 -2.69 10.00 1.88
C TYR A 31 -2.40 8.70 1.14
N ASN A 32 -2.84 8.61 -0.12
CA ASN A 32 -2.40 7.58 -1.05
C ASN A 32 -2.65 8.06 -2.48
N ASN A 33 -1.93 7.46 -3.43
CA ASN A 33 -1.96 7.90 -4.81
C ASN A 33 -3.34 7.70 -5.48
N ILE A 34 -4.19 6.80 -4.98
CA ILE A 34 -5.54 6.60 -5.55
C ILE A 34 -6.46 7.76 -5.16
N ASN A 35 -6.37 8.28 -3.93
CA ASN A 35 -7.10 9.49 -3.53
C ASN A 35 -6.74 10.68 -4.43
N ASP A 36 -5.46 10.83 -4.73
CA ASP A 36 -4.97 11.92 -5.56
C ASP A 36 -5.41 11.75 -7.03
N LEU A 37 -5.43 10.52 -7.56
CA LEU A 37 -6.01 10.22 -8.88
C LEU A 37 -7.51 10.51 -8.91
N ALA A 38 -8.25 10.10 -7.88
CA ALA A 38 -9.68 10.40 -7.76
C ALA A 38 -9.95 11.91 -7.64
N HIS A 39 -9.09 12.64 -6.94
CA HIS A 39 -9.15 14.10 -6.86
C HIS A 39 -8.89 14.78 -8.20
N SER A 40 -7.98 14.21 -9.00
CA SER A 40 -7.66 14.68 -10.36
C SER A 40 -8.77 14.39 -11.38
N GLY A 41 -9.73 13.53 -11.03
CA GLY A 41 -10.93 13.25 -11.82
C GLY A 41 -10.84 12.01 -12.72
N PRO A 42 -11.91 11.74 -13.48
CA PRO A 42 -12.09 10.47 -14.19
C PRO A 42 -11.06 10.21 -15.29
N GLU A 43 -10.51 11.27 -15.89
CA GLU A 43 -9.47 11.15 -16.91
C GLU A 43 -8.17 10.59 -16.34
N ALA A 44 -7.79 10.99 -15.12
CA ALA A 44 -6.61 10.49 -14.42
C ALA A 44 -6.73 9.00 -14.09
N LEU A 45 -7.89 8.59 -13.57
CA LEU A 45 -8.20 7.20 -13.28
C LEU A 45 -8.24 6.34 -14.55
N THR A 46 -8.87 6.84 -15.62
CA THR A 46 -8.88 6.18 -16.94
C THR A 46 -7.46 5.99 -17.48
N TRP A 47 -6.63 7.03 -17.41
CA TRP A 47 -5.24 6.95 -17.84
C TRP A 47 -4.48 5.89 -17.05
N PHE A 48 -4.57 5.90 -15.72
CA PHE A 48 -3.90 4.93 -14.85
C PHE A 48 -4.31 3.49 -15.18
N LEU A 49 -5.62 3.23 -15.32
CA LEU A 49 -6.15 1.90 -15.65
C LEU A 49 -5.66 1.41 -17.01
N ASN A 50 -5.71 2.27 -18.03
CA ASN A 50 -5.25 1.94 -19.39
C ASN A 50 -3.73 1.70 -19.42
N ARG A 51 -2.96 2.54 -18.71
CA ARG A 51 -1.51 2.44 -18.64
C ARG A 51 -1.07 1.16 -17.93
N ALA A 52 -1.68 0.83 -16.78
CA ALA A 52 -1.40 -0.39 -16.05
C ALA A 52 -1.70 -1.65 -16.91
N ASN A 53 -2.83 -1.67 -17.61
CA ASN A 53 -3.17 -2.77 -18.52
C ASN A 53 -2.16 -2.91 -19.68
N THR A 54 -1.75 -1.79 -20.28
CA THR A 54 -0.77 -1.79 -21.37
C THR A 54 0.58 -2.32 -20.90
N LEU A 55 1.08 -1.79 -19.77
CA LEU A 55 2.34 -2.21 -19.18
C LEU A 55 2.32 -3.68 -18.76
N PHE A 56 1.19 -4.19 -18.27
CA PHE A 56 1.06 -5.60 -17.90
C PHE A 56 1.28 -6.52 -19.09
N LYS A 57 0.65 -6.24 -20.24
CA LYS A 57 0.82 -7.03 -21.47
C LYS A 57 2.25 -6.96 -22.00
N THR A 58 2.91 -5.81 -21.87
CA THR A 58 4.32 -5.66 -22.26
C THR A 58 5.26 -6.40 -21.31
N ASN A 59 5.01 -6.33 -19.99
CA ASN A 59 5.84 -6.97 -18.97
C ASN A 59 5.64 -8.50 -18.91
N TYR A 60 4.49 -8.99 -19.37
CA TYR A 60 4.17 -10.42 -19.45
C TYR A 60 3.61 -10.79 -20.83
N PRO A 61 4.47 -10.91 -21.86
CA PRO A 61 4.03 -11.17 -23.24
C PRO A 61 3.26 -12.49 -23.43
N SER A 62 3.40 -13.43 -22.48
CA SER A 62 2.66 -14.69 -22.44
C SER A 62 1.23 -14.54 -21.89
N ALA A 63 0.82 -13.34 -21.46
CA ALA A 63 -0.56 -13.05 -21.09
C ALA A 63 -1.51 -13.36 -22.25
N LEU A 64 -2.75 -13.76 -21.93
CA LEU A 64 -3.79 -13.87 -22.95
C LEU A 64 -4.02 -12.50 -23.60
N PRO A 65 -4.31 -12.41 -24.92
CA PRO A 65 -4.60 -11.13 -25.56
C PRO A 65 -5.76 -10.36 -24.91
N THR A 66 -6.75 -11.09 -24.41
CA THR A 66 -7.92 -10.61 -23.67
C THR A 66 -7.64 -10.32 -22.20
N ALA A 67 -6.42 -10.58 -21.72
CA ALA A 67 -6.09 -10.39 -20.32
C ALA A 67 -6.26 -8.92 -19.92
N SER A 68 -6.84 -8.70 -18.75
CA SER A 68 -7.05 -7.36 -18.20
C SER A 68 -6.92 -7.36 -16.69
N LEU A 69 -6.50 -6.23 -16.15
CA LEU A 69 -6.41 -5.96 -14.73
C LEU A 69 -7.70 -5.31 -14.24
N GLN A 70 -8.29 -5.90 -13.20
CA GLN A 70 -9.33 -5.31 -12.39
C GLN A 70 -8.71 -4.88 -11.06
N LEU A 71 -8.80 -3.59 -10.76
CA LEU A 71 -8.09 -3.00 -9.63
C LEU A 71 -9.07 -2.61 -8.53
N SER A 72 -8.71 -2.86 -7.28
CA SER A 72 -9.46 -2.39 -6.13
C SER A 72 -8.55 -1.72 -5.12
N TYR A 73 -9.06 -0.65 -4.52
CA TYR A 73 -8.48 -0.03 -3.35
C TYR A 73 -8.88 -0.86 -2.14
N LEU A 74 -7.91 -1.58 -1.55
CA LEU A 74 -8.12 -2.47 -0.41
C LEU A 74 -7.57 -1.80 0.84
N SER A 75 -8.37 -1.73 1.90
CA SER A 75 -7.91 -1.29 3.22
C SER A 75 -8.07 -2.41 4.23
N VAL A 76 -7.02 -2.63 5.03
CA VAL A 76 -7.08 -3.42 6.25
C VAL A 76 -7.46 -2.50 7.39
N PHE A 77 -8.53 -2.82 8.10
CA PHE A 77 -9.01 -2.12 9.27
C PHE A 77 -8.66 -2.88 10.53
N CYS A 78 -8.45 -2.13 11.62
CA CYS A 78 -8.29 -2.65 12.97
C CYS A 78 -9.36 -2.03 13.88
N ARG A 79 -9.94 -2.85 14.77
CA ARG A 79 -10.82 -2.38 15.84
C ARG A 79 -10.70 -3.27 17.07
N ALA A 80 -11.09 -2.74 18.24
CA ALA A 80 -11.35 -3.59 19.39
C ALA A 80 -12.64 -4.39 19.21
N GLU A 81 -12.76 -5.53 19.90
CA GLU A 81 -13.89 -6.46 19.70
C GLU A 81 -15.27 -5.86 19.97
N HIS A 82 -15.34 -4.85 20.84
CA HIS A 82 -16.58 -4.18 21.25
C HIS A 82 -16.92 -2.96 20.39
N GLU A 83 -16.02 -2.53 19.50
CA GLU A 83 -16.21 -1.35 18.69
C GLU A 83 -17.04 -1.63 17.44
N ALA A 84 -17.77 -0.62 16.99
CA ALA A 84 -18.47 -0.67 15.72
C ALA A 84 -17.50 -0.50 14.54
N ASP A 85 -17.94 -0.99 13.37
CA ASP A 85 -17.22 -0.87 12.10
C ASP A 85 -16.89 0.58 11.70
N SER A 86 -17.71 1.55 12.12
CA SER A 86 -17.51 2.98 11.90
C SER A 86 -16.40 3.59 12.76
N GLN A 87 -15.99 2.92 13.84
CA GLN A 87 -14.90 3.34 14.72
C GLN A 87 -13.56 2.73 14.31
N ALA A 88 -13.58 1.72 13.44
CA ALA A 88 -12.38 1.00 13.05
C ALA A 88 -11.36 1.92 12.36
N LEU A 89 -10.09 1.78 12.74
CA LEU A 89 -8.98 2.49 12.12
C LEU A 89 -8.55 1.75 10.85
N PRO A 90 -8.55 2.37 9.67
CA PRO A 90 -7.86 1.81 8.52
C PRO A 90 -6.35 1.84 8.82
N VAL A 91 -5.70 0.69 8.93
CA VAL A 91 -4.29 0.60 9.29
C VAL A 91 -3.41 0.55 8.06
N TYR A 92 -3.77 -0.20 7.03
CA TYR A 92 -3.01 -0.33 5.78
C TYR A 92 -3.91 -0.19 4.56
N ASP A 93 -3.41 0.46 3.51
CA ASP A 93 -4.00 0.43 2.18
C ASP A 93 -3.08 -0.29 1.20
N PHE A 94 -3.68 -1.09 0.33
CA PHE A 94 -3.04 -1.80 -0.77
C PHE A 94 -3.84 -1.68 -2.06
N LEU A 95 -3.15 -1.83 -3.18
CA LEU A 95 -3.83 -2.13 -4.44
C LEU A 95 -4.06 -3.63 -4.48
N LYS A 96 -5.32 -4.06 -4.56
CA LYS A 96 -5.67 -5.43 -4.94
C LYS A 96 -5.78 -5.48 -6.46
N ILE A 97 -5.15 -6.49 -7.04
CA ILE A 97 -5.07 -6.69 -8.48
C ILE A 97 -5.68 -8.06 -8.77
N ASP A 98 -6.73 -8.08 -9.58
CA ASP A 98 -7.33 -9.30 -10.11
C ASP A 98 -7.08 -9.37 -11.62
N ILE A 99 -6.65 -10.53 -12.10
CA ILE A 99 -6.32 -10.75 -13.51
C ILE A 99 -7.42 -11.58 -14.14
N GLN A 100 -8.08 -11.01 -15.15
CA GLN A 100 -9.10 -11.72 -15.94
C GLN A 100 -8.49 -12.22 -17.24
N PRO A 101 -8.90 -13.38 -17.77
CA PRO A 101 -9.86 -14.33 -17.20
C PRO A 101 -9.22 -15.38 -16.27
N THR A 102 -7.91 -15.30 -15.99
CA THR A 102 -7.18 -16.34 -15.24
C THR A 102 -7.64 -16.48 -13.79
N GLY A 103 -8.27 -15.44 -13.23
CA GLY A 103 -8.77 -15.42 -11.84
C GLY A 103 -7.66 -15.26 -10.81
N LYS A 104 -6.40 -15.10 -11.24
CA LYS A 104 -5.26 -14.88 -10.36
C LYS A 104 -5.37 -13.51 -9.70
N SER A 105 -4.89 -13.41 -8.46
CA SER A 105 -4.94 -12.16 -7.71
C SER A 105 -3.68 -11.93 -6.86
N GLY A 106 -3.44 -10.67 -6.51
CA GLY A 106 -2.37 -10.27 -5.62
C GLY A 106 -2.60 -8.90 -5.01
N TYR A 107 -1.74 -8.52 -4.06
CA TYR A 107 -1.78 -7.25 -3.36
C TYR A 107 -0.43 -6.54 -3.50
N GLY A 108 -0.41 -5.21 -3.66
CA GLY A 108 0.85 -4.47 -3.69
C GLY A 108 0.73 -3.03 -4.13
N VAL A 109 1.85 -2.47 -4.60
CA VAL A 109 2.03 -1.14 -5.26
C VAL A 109 1.74 0.09 -4.40
N MET A 110 0.66 0.06 -3.64
CA MET A 110 0.25 1.08 -2.70
C MET A 110 0.51 0.51 -1.32
N PHE A 111 1.44 1.10 -0.58
CA PHE A 111 1.49 0.91 0.86
C PHE A 111 1.27 2.28 1.45
N SER A 112 0.16 2.47 2.16
CA SER A 112 -0.04 3.62 3.02
C SER A 112 -0.53 3.11 4.35
N SER A 113 0.08 3.59 5.44
CA SER A 113 -0.38 3.27 6.77
C SER A 113 -0.38 4.52 7.63
N GLN A 114 -1.38 4.61 8.51
CA GLN A 114 -1.43 5.65 9.54
C GLN A 114 -0.16 5.59 10.40
N MET A 115 0.31 4.38 10.67
CA MET A 115 1.50 4.13 11.48
C MET A 115 2.81 4.49 10.76
N ARG A 116 2.93 4.30 9.44
CA ARG A 116 4.14 4.68 8.69
C ARG A 116 4.42 6.17 8.83
N GLU A 117 3.41 7.01 8.64
CA GLU A 117 3.59 8.46 8.77
C GLU A 117 3.93 8.85 10.20
N TYR A 118 3.31 8.20 11.18
CA TYR A 118 3.65 8.34 12.59
C TYR A 118 5.11 7.99 12.90
N TYR A 119 5.60 6.86 12.41
CA TYR A 119 6.95 6.38 12.68
C TYR A 119 8.03 7.02 11.80
N ARG A 120 7.74 7.37 10.54
CA ARG A 120 8.71 8.01 9.64
C ARG A 120 9.22 9.33 10.23
N ASP A 121 8.31 10.19 10.69
CA ASP A 121 8.68 11.48 11.30
C ASP A 121 9.56 11.28 12.54
N ARG A 122 9.26 10.26 13.37
CA ARG A 122 10.09 9.94 14.53
C ARG A 122 11.46 9.38 14.13
N LEU A 123 11.54 8.54 13.08
CA LEU A 123 12.81 8.04 12.53
C LEU A 123 13.68 9.18 12.00
N GLU A 124 13.07 10.18 11.34
CA GLU A 124 13.77 11.40 10.90
C GLU A 124 14.35 12.19 12.08
N ASN A 125 13.68 12.14 13.23
CA ASN A 125 14.11 12.74 14.49
C ASN A 125 14.92 11.78 15.40
N GLY A 126 15.47 10.68 14.86
CA GLY A 126 16.44 9.83 15.55
C GLY A 126 15.86 8.69 16.39
N MET A 127 14.57 8.36 16.26
CA MET A 127 14.01 7.12 16.80
C MET A 127 14.77 5.89 16.25
N ASP A 128 15.02 4.90 17.12
CA ASP A 128 15.46 3.56 16.68
C ASP A 128 14.26 2.70 16.26
N THR A 129 14.49 1.83 15.29
CA THR A 129 13.56 0.82 14.79
C THR A 129 13.05 -0.17 15.84
N SER A 130 13.72 -0.35 16.99
CA SER A 130 13.14 -1.13 18.10
C SER A 130 11.90 -0.45 18.71
N GLU A 131 11.71 0.85 18.48
CA GLU A 131 10.58 1.64 18.97
C GLU A 131 9.40 1.71 17.99
N ILE A 132 9.35 0.85 16.96
CA ILE A 132 8.17 0.71 16.09
C ILE A 132 7.29 -0.55 16.34
N PRO A 133 7.16 -1.07 17.59
CA PRO A 133 6.62 -2.40 17.85
C PRO A 133 5.15 -2.56 17.47
N VAL A 134 4.36 -1.48 17.51
CA VAL A 134 2.92 -1.52 17.20
C VAL A 134 2.70 -1.82 15.73
N ASP A 135 3.41 -1.14 14.83
CA ASP A 135 3.26 -1.35 13.39
C ASP A 135 3.81 -2.71 12.97
N GLN A 136 4.93 -3.13 13.56
CA GLN A 136 5.46 -4.49 13.38
C GLN A 136 4.42 -5.54 13.78
N ALA A 137 3.79 -5.39 14.96
CA ALA A 137 2.76 -6.31 15.42
C ALA A 137 1.57 -6.32 14.45
N PHE A 138 1.08 -5.15 14.05
CA PHE A 138 -0.07 -5.02 13.17
C PHE A 138 0.21 -5.67 11.83
N PHE A 139 1.31 -5.30 11.19
CA PHE A 139 1.68 -5.76 9.85
C PHE A 139 1.95 -7.26 9.82
N ASN A 140 2.56 -7.83 10.86
CA ASN A 140 2.75 -9.27 10.98
C ASN A 140 1.44 -10.03 11.27
N SER A 141 0.39 -9.35 11.75
CA SER A 141 -0.89 -9.96 12.14
C SER A 141 -1.93 -10.02 11.04
N ILE A 142 -1.75 -9.27 9.93
CA ILE A 142 -2.77 -9.17 8.87
C ILE A 142 -2.82 -10.39 7.95
N PHE A 143 -1.88 -11.34 8.07
CA PHE A 143 -1.77 -12.48 7.18
C PHE A 143 -2.29 -13.78 7.79
N LYS A 144 -3.08 -14.54 7.02
CA LYS A 144 -3.79 -15.73 7.52
C LYS A 144 -2.88 -16.88 7.95
N GLN A 145 -1.73 -17.08 7.31
CA GLN A 145 -0.81 -18.16 7.70
C GLN A 145 -0.07 -17.85 9.01
N ASP A 146 0.28 -16.58 9.23
CA ASP A 146 1.05 -16.15 10.40
C ASP A 146 0.15 -15.96 11.63
N SER A 147 -1.07 -15.45 11.41
CA SER A 147 -2.08 -15.29 12.47
C SER A 147 -3.45 -15.77 12.00
N PRO A 148 -3.77 -17.07 12.04
CA PRO A 148 -5.05 -17.59 11.55
C PRO A 148 -6.29 -17.00 12.24
N LYS A 149 -6.13 -16.46 13.46
CA LYS A 149 -7.23 -15.87 14.23
C LYS A 149 -7.54 -14.43 13.83
N THR A 150 -6.54 -13.67 13.37
CA THR A 150 -6.67 -12.23 13.10
C THR A 150 -6.30 -11.85 11.68
N GLY A 151 -5.69 -12.77 10.92
CA GLY A 151 -5.23 -12.56 9.56
C GLY A 151 -6.38 -12.49 8.57
N VAL A 152 -6.23 -11.59 7.61
CA VAL A 152 -7.27 -11.23 6.65
C VAL A 152 -6.80 -11.29 5.21
N LEU A 153 -5.49 -11.25 4.95
CA LEU A 153 -4.89 -11.37 3.63
C LEU A 153 -4.47 -12.82 3.33
N GLU A 154 -4.64 -13.22 2.06
CA GLU A 154 -4.28 -14.55 1.52
C GLU A 154 -2.87 -14.63 0.94
N SER A 155 -2.24 -13.49 0.68
CA SER A 155 -0.80 -13.40 0.39
C SER A 155 -0.24 -12.10 0.93
N TYR A 156 1.07 -12.07 1.14
CA TYR A 156 1.77 -10.87 1.58
C TYR A 156 1.82 -9.83 0.44
N PRO A 157 1.52 -8.55 0.73
CA PRO A 157 1.57 -7.50 -0.28
C PRO A 157 3.01 -7.26 -0.75
N VAL A 158 3.18 -7.08 -2.05
CA VAL A 158 4.46 -6.64 -2.63
C VAL A 158 4.48 -5.11 -2.64
N ILE A 159 5.24 -4.53 -1.72
CA ILE A 159 5.40 -3.08 -1.63
C ILE A 159 6.45 -2.66 -2.64
N MET A 160 6.12 -1.69 -3.46
CA MET A 160 7.01 -1.20 -4.50
C MET A 160 7.40 0.24 -4.16
N ILE A 161 8.69 0.54 -4.20
CA ILE A 161 9.19 1.91 -4.09
C ILE A 161 9.98 2.27 -5.36
N PRO A 162 9.94 3.56 -5.77
CA PRO A 162 10.70 4.01 -6.92
C PRO A 162 12.20 3.93 -6.62
N ARG A 163 13.01 3.97 -7.68
CA ARG A 163 14.45 4.19 -7.58
C ARG A 163 14.74 5.44 -6.73
N SER A 164 15.69 5.36 -5.80
CA SER A 164 16.22 6.55 -5.14
C SER A 164 17.39 7.12 -5.94
N ALA A 165 17.55 8.44 -5.91
CA ALA A 165 18.73 9.10 -6.49
C ALA A 165 20.03 8.76 -5.72
N ASN A 166 19.92 8.32 -4.47
CA ASN A 166 21.03 7.90 -3.63
C ASN A 166 20.84 6.42 -3.25
N GLU A 167 21.51 5.52 -3.96
CA GLU A 167 21.56 4.09 -3.65
C GLU A 167 22.57 3.75 -2.54
N GLN A 168 23.44 4.70 -2.16
CA GLN A 168 24.57 4.45 -1.25
C GLN A 168 24.21 4.52 0.23
N ALA A 169 23.06 5.08 0.59
CA ALA A 169 22.57 5.11 1.97
C ALA A 169 21.12 4.60 2.03
N PRO A 170 20.77 3.77 3.03
CA PRO A 170 19.39 3.35 3.24
C PRO A 170 18.47 4.57 3.45
N SER A 171 17.41 4.68 2.65
CA SER A 171 16.40 5.73 2.89
C SER A 171 15.60 5.43 4.17
N LEU A 172 14.98 6.43 4.78
CA LEU A 172 14.06 6.21 5.93
C LEU A 172 12.96 5.19 5.59
N THR A 173 12.49 5.18 4.34
CA THR A 173 11.54 4.17 3.85
C THR A 173 12.15 2.77 3.84
N HIS A 174 13.41 2.62 3.43
CA HIS A 174 14.10 1.33 3.52
C HIS A 174 14.23 0.88 4.97
N THR A 175 14.75 1.74 5.85
CA THR A 175 14.91 1.43 7.28
C THR A 175 13.59 0.99 7.90
N TYR A 176 12.50 1.71 7.63
CA TYR A 176 11.16 1.38 8.12
C TYR A 176 10.62 0.06 7.53
N LEU A 177 10.72 -0.16 6.21
CA LEU A 177 10.20 -1.41 5.62
C LEU A 177 11.02 -2.63 6.04
N SER A 178 12.32 -2.48 6.22
CA SER A 178 13.19 -3.53 6.74
C SER A 178 12.93 -3.83 8.21
N SER A 179 12.61 -2.82 9.03
CA SER A 179 12.21 -3.07 10.43
C SER A 179 10.85 -3.76 10.54
N LEU A 180 10.01 -3.72 9.51
CA LEU A 180 8.82 -4.58 9.40
C LEU A 180 9.15 -6.04 9.05
N GLY A 181 10.43 -6.40 8.91
CA GLY A 181 10.88 -7.76 8.57
C GLY A 181 10.76 -8.10 7.08
N LEU A 182 10.74 -7.08 6.20
CA LEU A 182 10.64 -7.30 4.76
C LEU A 182 12.01 -7.45 4.10
N ASP A 183 12.09 -8.49 3.26
CA ASP A 183 13.18 -8.63 2.30
C ASP A 183 12.98 -7.63 1.17
N SER A 184 14.09 -7.24 0.53
CA SER A 184 14.03 -6.35 -0.63
C SER A 184 14.83 -6.86 -1.82
N ARG A 185 14.30 -6.65 -3.03
CA ARG A 185 15.01 -6.95 -4.29
C ARG A 185 14.80 -5.85 -5.31
N HIS A 186 15.81 -5.61 -6.14
CA HIS A 186 15.66 -4.75 -7.31
C HIS A 186 14.95 -5.53 -8.42
N VAL A 187 14.00 -4.89 -9.09
CA VAL A 187 13.26 -5.44 -10.21
C VAL A 187 13.26 -4.42 -11.33
N GLN A 188 13.61 -4.86 -12.53
CA GLN A 188 13.50 -4.06 -13.74
C GLN A 188 12.59 -4.78 -14.75
N PRO A 189 11.29 -4.41 -14.80
CA PRO A 189 10.35 -4.96 -15.76
C PRO A 189 10.73 -4.59 -17.20
N PRO A 190 10.40 -5.43 -18.20
CA PRO A 190 10.73 -5.18 -19.61
C PRO A 190 10.29 -3.80 -20.14
N ALA A 191 9.12 -3.32 -19.71
CA ALA A 191 8.56 -2.05 -20.14
C ALA A 191 9.13 -0.83 -19.39
N SER A 192 10.07 -1.02 -18.45
CA SER A 192 10.62 0.05 -17.64
C SER A 192 12.07 0.37 -17.97
N ALA A 193 12.33 1.63 -18.29
CA ALA A 193 13.68 2.15 -18.47
C ALA A 193 14.49 2.18 -17.16
N TYR A 194 13.83 2.12 -15.99
CA TYR A 194 14.46 2.26 -14.68
C TYR A 194 14.04 1.14 -13.74
N PRO A 195 14.94 0.70 -12.83
CA PRO A 195 14.58 -0.30 -11.84
C PRO A 195 13.65 0.27 -10.77
N PHE A 196 13.02 -0.64 -10.05
CA PHE A 196 12.27 -0.39 -8.81
C PHE A 196 12.82 -1.29 -7.71
N ARG A 197 12.40 -1.03 -6.46
CA ARG A 197 12.69 -1.95 -5.36
C ARG A 197 11.39 -2.52 -4.81
N PHE A 198 11.31 -3.84 -4.75
CA PHE A 198 10.23 -4.56 -4.10
C PHE A 198 10.61 -4.86 -2.66
N TYR A 199 9.64 -4.77 -1.77
CA TYR A 199 9.69 -5.25 -0.40
C TYR A 199 8.55 -6.24 -0.19
N PHE A 200 8.88 -7.42 0.34
CA PHE A 200 7.94 -8.52 0.49
C PHE A 200 8.51 -9.53 1.48
N LYS A 201 7.65 -10.41 2.01
CA LYS A 201 8.06 -11.56 2.80
C LYS A 201 8.11 -12.79 1.89
N GLN A 202 9.31 -13.31 1.63
CA GLN A 202 9.56 -14.25 0.53
C GLN A 202 8.62 -15.46 0.53
N ASP A 203 8.41 -16.07 1.70
CA ASP A 203 7.60 -17.28 1.83
C ASP A 203 6.08 -17.04 1.82
N LEU A 204 5.66 -15.78 1.88
CA LEU A 204 4.25 -15.41 2.03
C LEU A 204 3.73 -14.54 0.87
N ALA A 205 4.62 -13.92 0.11
CA ALA A 205 4.27 -13.15 -1.06
C ALA A 205 3.98 -14.07 -2.25
N THR A 206 3.06 -13.64 -3.11
CA THR A 206 2.82 -14.30 -4.40
C THR A 206 4.12 -14.39 -5.21
N GLN A 207 4.43 -15.60 -5.69
CA GLN A 207 5.55 -15.84 -6.60
C GLN A 207 5.08 -16.12 -8.03
N ASP A 208 3.78 -15.96 -8.30
CA ASP A 208 3.24 -16.15 -9.63
C ASP A 208 3.76 -15.03 -10.56
N PRO A 209 4.48 -15.37 -11.64
CA PRO A 209 5.13 -14.37 -12.49
C PRO A 209 4.13 -13.46 -13.20
N GLU A 210 2.91 -13.94 -13.49
CA GLU A 210 1.84 -13.12 -14.08
C GLU A 210 1.34 -12.08 -13.07
N VAL A 211 1.14 -12.49 -11.81
CA VAL A 211 0.75 -11.57 -10.73
C VAL A 211 1.86 -10.55 -10.42
N ILE A 212 3.12 -10.99 -10.37
CA ILE A 212 4.27 -10.11 -10.19
C ILE A 212 4.40 -9.10 -11.34
N ALA A 213 4.15 -9.51 -12.58
CA ALA A 213 4.14 -8.59 -13.72
C ALA A 213 2.99 -7.58 -13.65
N ALA A 214 1.81 -8.00 -13.19
CA ALA A 214 0.67 -7.11 -12.97
C ALA A 214 0.94 -6.08 -11.86
N ILE A 215 1.51 -6.51 -10.74
CA ILE A 215 1.99 -5.61 -9.65
C ILE A 215 3.01 -4.61 -10.21
N SER A 216 4.01 -5.09 -10.96
CA SER A 216 5.03 -4.24 -11.57
C SER A 216 4.42 -3.17 -12.49
N ALA A 217 3.45 -3.56 -13.32
CA ALA A 217 2.77 -2.68 -14.26
C ALA A 217 1.97 -1.59 -13.55
N CYS A 218 1.19 -1.95 -12.53
CA CYS A 218 0.44 -1.00 -11.72
C CYS A 218 1.36 0.00 -11.01
N GLY A 219 2.48 -0.46 -10.44
CA GLY A 219 3.39 0.44 -9.74
C GLY A 219 4.20 1.32 -10.66
N GLN A 220 4.61 0.82 -11.83
CA GLN A 220 5.21 1.66 -12.86
C GLN A 220 4.23 2.75 -13.32
N ALA A 221 2.99 2.39 -13.67
CA ALA A 221 1.97 3.37 -14.07
C ALA A 221 1.78 4.43 -12.97
N MET A 222 1.79 4.02 -11.71
CA MET A 222 1.69 4.95 -10.58
C MET A 222 2.89 5.91 -10.51
N PHE A 223 4.12 5.40 -10.65
CA PHE A 223 5.33 6.21 -10.55
C PHE A 223 5.50 7.18 -11.71
N GLU A 224 5.04 6.82 -12.91
CA GLU A 224 4.98 7.73 -14.05
C GLU A 224 4.13 8.98 -13.73
N ILE A 225 3.08 8.83 -12.92
CA ILE A 225 2.21 9.94 -12.47
C ILE A 225 2.81 10.70 -11.29
N VAL A 226 3.22 9.98 -10.23
CA VAL A 226 3.62 10.61 -8.96
C VAL A 226 5.07 11.05 -8.91
N ARG A 227 5.92 10.53 -9.80
CA ARG A 227 7.35 10.81 -9.87
C ARG A 227 7.81 10.97 -11.33
N PRO A 228 7.20 11.88 -12.12
CA PRO A 228 7.55 12.05 -13.54
C PRO A 228 9.01 12.51 -13.76
N HIS A 229 9.66 13.06 -12.73
CA HIS A 229 11.09 13.38 -12.78
C HIS A 229 12.01 12.16 -12.69
N LEU A 230 11.53 11.04 -12.12
CA LEU A 230 12.25 9.76 -12.07
C LEU A 230 11.78 8.81 -13.18
N TYR A 231 10.51 8.92 -13.58
CA TYR A 231 9.88 8.10 -14.61
C TYR A 231 9.23 9.02 -15.65
N PRO A 232 10.04 9.73 -16.46
CA PRO A 232 9.52 10.64 -17.47
C PRO A 232 8.71 9.88 -18.52
N LEU A 233 7.61 10.49 -18.92
CA LEU A 233 6.84 10.10 -20.09
C LEU A 233 6.86 11.24 -21.11
N ASP A 234 6.84 10.85 -22.39
CA ASP A 234 6.79 11.81 -23.50
C ASP A 234 5.42 12.51 -23.62
N GLN A 235 4.38 12.00 -22.95
CA GLN A 235 3.01 12.53 -23.01
C GLN A 235 2.79 13.75 -22.10
N GLN A 236 2.33 14.85 -22.69
CA GLN A 236 2.16 16.16 -22.05
C GLN A 236 0.85 16.32 -21.24
N ASP A 237 -0.18 15.51 -21.52
CA ASP A 237 -1.52 15.64 -20.95
C ASP A 237 -1.74 14.80 -19.67
N MET A 238 -0.66 14.41 -19.00
CA MET A 238 -0.77 13.62 -17.76
C MET A 238 -1.23 14.52 -16.60
N PRO A 239 -2.24 14.11 -15.81
CA PRO A 239 -2.59 14.84 -14.59
C PRO A 239 -1.39 14.86 -13.65
N ARG A 240 -0.91 16.07 -13.33
CA ARG A 240 0.24 16.26 -12.43
C ARG A 240 -0.26 16.33 -10.99
N PHE A 241 0.39 15.59 -10.11
CA PHE A 241 0.12 15.61 -8.68
C PHE A 241 0.47 16.96 -8.05
N ASP A 242 -0.43 17.47 -7.20
CA ASP A 242 -0.13 18.58 -6.29
C ASP A 242 0.61 18.07 -5.05
N MET A 243 1.90 18.38 -4.96
CA MET A 243 2.75 17.95 -3.85
C MET A 243 2.48 18.71 -2.54
N ALA A 244 1.87 19.90 -2.57
CA ALA A 244 1.64 20.71 -1.38
C ALA A 244 0.54 20.09 -0.48
N HIS A 245 -0.55 19.64 -1.09
CA HIS A 245 -1.66 18.95 -0.42
C HIS A 245 -1.21 17.73 0.40
N LEU A 246 -0.12 17.08 -0.02
CA LEU A 246 0.38 15.86 0.60
C LEU A 246 0.96 16.07 2.00
N THR A 247 1.50 17.26 2.28
CA THR A 247 2.15 17.52 3.58
C THR A 247 1.10 17.63 4.68
N ASP A 248 0.00 18.31 4.40
CA ASP A 248 -1.10 18.51 5.36
C ASP A 248 -1.78 17.18 5.69
N ILE A 249 -2.08 16.35 4.68
CA ILE A 249 -2.72 15.04 4.91
C ILE A 249 -1.79 14.13 5.71
N LYS A 250 -0.49 14.11 5.43
CA LYS A 250 0.47 13.29 6.20
C LYS A 250 0.51 13.69 7.67
N TRP A 251 0.47 14.99 7.94
CA TRP A 251 0.43 15.50 9.31
C TRP A 251 -0.87 15.12 10.04
N GLU A 252 -2.01 15.19 9.36
CA GLU A 252 -3.28 14.75 9.93
C GLU A 252 -3.30 13.24 10.18
N GLN A 253 -2.80 12.43 9.24
CA GLN A 253 -2.65 10.98 9.40
C GLN A 253 -1.77 10.63 10.60
N HIS A 254 -0.62 11.29 10.75
CA HIS A 254 0.24 11.16 11.93
C HIS A 254 -0.54 11.41 13.22
N ASN A 255 -1.31 12.49 13.28
CA ASN A 255 -2.09 12.85 14.46
C ASN A 255 -3.23 11.88 14.75
N THR A 256 -3.92 11.38 13.72
CA THR A 256 -4.93 10.34 13.83
C THR A 256 -4.33 9.05 14.39
N ALA A 257 -3.20 8.59 13.85
CA ALA A 257 -2.51 7.38 14.32
C ALA A 257 -2.13 7.51 15.80
N ARG A 258 -1.48 8.62 16.16
CA ARG A 258 -1.05 8.90 17.53
C ARG A 258 -2.22 8.90 18.51
N ARG A 259 -3.33 9.56 18.17
CA ARG A 259 -4.52 9.61 19.01
C ARG A 259 -5.12 8.22 19.18
N TRP A 260 -5.27 7.49 18.08
CA TRP A 260 -5.86 6.16 18.11
C TRP A 260 -5.02 5.20 18.99
N VAL A 261 -3.69 5.20 18.86
CA VAL A 261 -2.82 4.37 19.72
C VAL A 261 -3.02 4.72 21.20
N ALA A 262 -3.09 6.01 21.54
CA ALA A 262 -3.30 6.44 22.93
C ALA A 262 -4.67 6.01 23.48
N GLU A 263 -5.72 6.10 22.68
CA GLU A 263 -7.09 5.71 23.07
C GLU A 263 -7.27 4.18 23.20
N HIS A 264 -6.49 3.40 22.44
CA HIS A 264 -6.62 1.94 22.34
C HIS A 264 -5.43 1.19 22.94
N GLN A 265 -4.67 1.86 23.84
CA GLN A 265 -3.44 1.33 24.43
C GLN A 265 -3.58 -0.11 24.98
N PRO A 266 -4.65 -0.47 25.74
CA PRO A 266 -4.79 -1.85 26.22
C PRO A 266 -4.93 -2.89 25.10
N CYS A 267 -5.57 -2.54 23.97
CA CYS A 267 -5.72 -3.43 22.82
C CYS A 267 -4.39 -3.59 22.07
N VAL A 268 -3.65 -2.49 21.93
CA VAL A 268 -2.32 -2.46 21.35
C VAL A 268 -1.36 -3.35 22.17
N GLU A 269 -1.39 -3.24 23.50
CA GLU A 269 -0.59 -4.07 24.40
C GLU A 269 -0.94 -5.56 24.31
N ALA A 270 -2.24 -5.89 24.27
CA ALA A 270 -2.68 -7.27 24.11
C ALA A 270 -2.19 -7.88 22.77
N LEU A 271 -2.26 -7.12 21.67
CA LEU A 271 -1.77 -7.59 20.38
C LEU A 271 -0.25 -7.73 20.35
N MET A 272 0.50 -6.78 20.90
CA MET A 272 1.96 -6.89 20.99
C MET A 272 2.37 -8.13 21.81
N ALA A 273 1.69 -8.38 22.93
CA ALA A 273 1.94 -9.55 23.77
C ALA A 273 1.69 -10.89 23.04
N LEU A 274 0.65 -10.97 22.20
CA LEU A 274 0.37 -12.16 21.38
C LEU A 274 1.51 -12.49 20.41
N HIS A 275 2.26 -11.49 19.96
CA HIS A 275 3.35 -11.64 19.01
C HIS A 275 4.73 -11.67 19.67
N GLY A 276 4.79 -11.77 21.00
CA GLY A 276 6.05 -11.80 21.74
C GLY A 276 6.84 -10.49 21.66
N ILE A 277 6.21 -9.40 21.23
CA ILE A 277 6.80 -8.07 21.15
C ILE A 277 6.62 -7.43 22.53
N ARG A 278 7.71 -7.33 23.30
CA ARG A 278 7.73 -6.68 24.62
C ARG A 278 8.13 -5.20 24.45
N GLN A 279 7.49 -4.33 25.24
CA GLN A 279 7.92 -2.93 25.40
C GLN A 279 9.31 -2.85 26.05
#